data_AF-A0A7Y3TVK3-F1
#
_entry.id   AF-A0A7Y3TVK3-F1
#
_cell.length_a   1.000
_cell.length_b   1.000
_cell.length_c   1.000
_cell.angle_alpha   90.00
_cell.angle_beta   90.00
_cell.angle_gamma   90.00
#
_symmetry.space_group_name_H-M   'P 1'
#
loop_
_entity.id
_entity.type
_entity.pdbx_description
1 polymer ?
#
loop_
_entity_poly.entity_id
_entity_poly.type
_entity_poly.pdbx_seq_one_letter_code
_entity_poly.pdbx_strand_id
1 'polypeptide(L)'
;MKEQAEFYRVGLLLGSVKLADVIAWCDSVIMAEASPDINIIEASVSGSKGINAVADALSQVKGEFDKRALTRRIFRSMFDLVSQDRKQAPKVAGWLYHMATDNDVPNDEAEPEMWCFWDAIDLAVDGIYGDEEKLVDEMLQFLKTHSESVS
;
A
#
# COMPACT_ATOMS: atom_id res chain seq x y z
N MET A 1 -12.16 -5.85 11.31
CA MET A 1 -11.98 -6.84 10.23
C MET A 1 -11.84 -6.18 8.87
N LYS A 2 -12.88 -5.48 8.37
CA LYS A 2 -12.87 -4.85 7.03
C LYS A 2 -11.65 -3.99 6.72
N GLU A 3 -11.32 -3.02 7.58
CA GLU A 3 -10.16 -2.14 7.34
C GLU A 3 -8.84 -2.91 7.19
N GLN A 4 -8.64 -3.97 7.97
CA GLN A 4 -7.45 -4.81 7.86
C GLN A 4 -7.44 -5.64 6.57
N ALA A 5 -8.61 -6.13 6.13
CA ALA A 5 -8.75 -6.81 4.84
C ALA A 5 -8.41 -5.87 3.68
N GLU A 6 -8.87 -4.61 3.73
CA GLU A 6 -8.55 -3.60 2.71
C GLU A 6 -7.07 -3.21 2.72
N PHE A 7 -6.45 -3.11 3.90
CA PHE A 7 -4.99 -2.89 4.00
C PHE A 7 -4.21 -4.00 3.31
N TYR A 8 -4.57 -5.26 3.54
CA TYR A 8 -3.91 -6.39 2.86
C TYR A 8 -4.26 -6.46 1.38
N ARG A 9 -5.49 -6.12 0.98
CA ARG A 9 -5.88 -6.05 -0.43
C ARG A 9 -5.03 -5.06 -1.19
N VAL A 10 -4.96 -3.81 -0.71
CA VAL A 10 -4.16 -2.76 -1.36
C VAL A 10 -2.68 -3.12 -1.30
N GLY A 11 -2.18 -3.61 -0.16
CA GLY A 11 -0.79 -4.01 -0.03
C GLY A 11 -0.39 -5.16 -0.98
N LEU A 12 -1.30 -6.10 -1.26
CA LEU A 12 -1.08 -7.15 -2.25
C LEU A 12 -1.02 -6.61 -3.67
N LEU A 13 -1.96 -5.74 -4.05
CA LEU A 13 -2.03 -5.17 -5.40
C LEU A 13 -0.82 -4.28 -5.69
N LEU A 14 -0.32 -3.56 -4.69
CA LEU A 14 0.93 -2.79 -4.79
C LEU A 14 2.18 -3.67 -4.74
N GLY A 15 2.08 -4.93 -4.27
CA GLY A 15 3.25 -5.77 -3.99
C GLY A 15 4.07 -5.31 -2.77
N SER A 16 3.45 -4.53 -1.87
CA SER A 16 4.03 -4.12 -0.58
C SER A 16 3.90 -5.18 0.51
N VAL A 17 2.97 -6.12 0.34
CA VAL A 17 2.79 -7.29 1.21
C VAL A 17 2.91 -8.57 0.39
N LYS A 18 3.53 -9.60 0.95
CA LYS A 18 3.63 -10.91 0.28
C LYS A 18 2.32 -11.67 0.42
N LEU A 19 1.96 -12.42 -0.62
CA LEU A 19 0.81 -13.32 -0.62
C LEU A 19 0.79 -14.24 0.61
N ALA A 20 1.93 -14.87 0.93
CA ALA A 20 2.03 -15.79 2.07
C ALA A 20 1.68 -15.13 3.41
N ASP A 21 2.05 -13.85 3.61
CA ASP A 21 1.77 -13.12 4.86
C ASP A 21 0.27 -12.83 4.99
N VAL A 22 -0.40 -12.54 3.87
CA VAL A 22 -1.85 -12.33 3.85
C VAL A 22 -2.61 -13.62 4.10
N ILE A 23 -2.19 -14.73 3.48
CA ILE A 23 -2.79 -16.05 3.75
C ILE A 23 -2.62 -16.42 5.22
N ALA A 24 -1.42 -16.25 5.79
CA ALA A 24 -1.18 -16.51 7.19
C ALA A 24 -2.06 -15.65 8.11
N TRP A 25 -2.32 -14.39 7.76
CA TRP A 25 -3.27 -13.56 8.48
C TRP A 25 -4.70 -14.10 8.37
N CYS A 26 -5.18 -14.44 7.17
CA CYS A 26 -6.51 -15.03 6.99
C CYS A 26 -6.68 -16.31 7.83
N ASP A 27 -5.69 -17.20 7.82
CA ASP A 27 -5.69 -18.43 8.61
C ASP A 27 -5.77 -18.13 10.11
N SER A 28 -5.02 -17.12 10.58
CA SER A 28 -5.07 -16.70 11.99
C SER A 28 -6.47 -16.21 12.41
N VAL A 29 -7.18 -15.50 11.53
CA VAL A 29 -8.55 -15.04 11.77
C VAL A 29 -9.51 -16.22 11.83
N ILE A 30 -9.40 -17.16 10.89
CA ILE A 30 -10.24 -18.37 10.83
C ILE A 30 -10.10 -19.20 12.12
N MET A 31 -8.88 -19.31 12.65
CA MET A 31 -8.62 -20.04 13.88
C MET A 31 -9.11 -19.32 15.15
N ALA A 32 -9.19 -17.98 15.12
CA ALA A 32 -9.56 -17.17 16.28
C ALA A 32 -11.07 -16.92 16.41
N GLU A 33 -11.79 -16.85 15.29
CA GLU A 33 -13.21 -16.51 15.28
C GLU A 33 -14.10 -17.74 15.25
N ALA A 34 -15.16 -17.77 16.06
CA ALA A 34 -16.13 -18.87 16.06
C ALA A 34 -16.97 -18.93 14.76
N SER A 35 -17.08 -17.80 14.06
CA SER A 35 -17.83 -17.66 12.81
C SER A 35 -17.17 -16.60 11.92
N PRO A 36 -16.02 -16.91 11.29
CA PRO A 36 -15.29 -15.98 10.44
C PRO A 36 -16.10 -15.60 9.19
N ASP A 37 -15.82 -14.43 8.62
CA ASP A 37 -16.40 -14.01 7.34
C ASP A 37 -16.02 -15.01 6.24
N ILE A 38 -16.99 -15.45 5.44
CA ILE A 38 -16.77 -16.41 4.35
C ILE A 38 -15.72 -15.92 3.35
N ASN A 39 -15.59 -14.61 3.16
CA ASN A 39 -14.62 -14.03 2.24
C ASN A 39 -13.19 -14.07 2.80
N ILE A 40 -13.01 -14.14 4.13
CA ILE A 40 -11.70 -14.42 4.73
C ILE A 40 -11.31 -15.87 4.47
N ILE A 41 -12.26 -16.81 4.54
CA ILE A 41 -12.04 -18.21 4.17
C ILE A 41 -11.69 -18.29 2.68
N GLU A 42 -12.46 -17.65 1.80
CA GLU A 42 -12.19 -17.65 0.36
C GLU A 42 -10.81 -17.07 0.03
N ALA A 43 -10.39 -16.00 0.72
CA ALA A 43 -9.06 -15.42 0.57
C ALA A 43 -7.96 -16.42 0.97
N SER A 44 -8.09 -17.10 2.12
CA SER A 44 -7.15 -18.13 2.59
C SER A 44 -6.97 -19.27 1.58
N VAL A 45 -8.07 -19.78 1.00
CA VAL A 45 -8.00 -20.92 0.06
C VAL A 45 -7.66 -20.53 -1.38
N SER A 46 -7.74 -19.24 -1.72
CA SER A 46 -7.49 -18.75 -3.08
C SER A 46 -6.02 -18.43 -3.38
N GLY A 47 -5.09 -18.65 -2.45
CA GLY A 47 -3.66 -18.36 -2.66
C GLY A 47 -3.07 -18.99 -3.93
N SER A 48 -3.51 -20.22 -4.29
CA SER A 48 -3.07 -20.89 -5.52
C SER A 48 -3.60 -20.27 -6.82
N LYS A 49 -4.67 -19.47 -6.74
CA LYS A 49 -5.26 -18.74 -7.87
C LYS A 49 -4.57 -17.37 -8.12
N GLY A 50 -3.62 -16.99 -7.26
CA GLY A 50 -2.81 -15.79 -7.41
C GLY A 50 -3.36 -14.55 -6.68
N ILE A 51 -2.60 -13.45 -6.78
CA ILE A 51 -2.83 -12.19 -6.04
C ILE A 51 -4.24 -11.63 -6.27
N ASN A 52 -4.68 -11.55 -7.53
CA ASN A 52 -5.97 -10.95 -7.87
C ASN A 52 -7.14 -11.70 -7.22
N ALA A 53 -7.12 -13.03 -7.23
CA ALA A 53 -8.18 -13.83 -6.62
C ALA A 53 -8.27 -13.60 -5.09
N VAL A 54 -7.12 -13.44 -4.43
CA VAL A 54 -7.09 -13.12 -2.99
C VAL A 54 -7.54 -11.69 -2.74
N ALA A 55 -7.09 -10.73 -3.54
CA ALA A 55 -7.51 -9.34 -3.43
C ALA A 55 -9.03 -9.17 -3.65
N ASP A 56 -9.59 -9.87 -4.63
CA ASP A 56 -11.02 -9.88 -4.92
C ASP A 56 -11.80 -10.43 -3.73
N ALA A 57 -11.39 -11.55 -3.13
CA ALA A 57 -12.01 -12.09 -1.94
C ALA A 57 -11.96 -11.09 -0.76
N LEU A 58 -10.81 -10.47 -0.50
CA LEU A 58 -10.67 -9.46 0.56
C LEU A 58 -11.58 -8.24 0.34
N SER A 59 -11.82 -7.84 -0.91
CA SER A 59 -12.74 -6.73 -1.24
C SER A 59 -14.18 -7.02 -0.80
N GLN A 60 -14.58 -8.30 -0.73
CA GLN A 60 -15.94 -8.74 -0.40
C GLN A 60 -16.18 -8.94 1.10
N VAL A 61 -15.13 -8.85 1.94
CA VAL A 61 -15.27 -8.89 3.41
C VAL A 61 -16.25 -7.80 3.85
N LYS A 62 -17.20 -8.17 4.72
CA LYS A 62 -18.28 -7.26 5.14
C LYS A 62 -17.80 -6.20 6.12
N GLY A 63 -18.50 -5.07 6.11
CA GLY A 63 -18.29 -3.94 7.02
C GLY A 63 -17.96 -2.66 6.29
N GLU A 64 -17.95 -1.57 7.03
CA GLU A 64 -17.53 -0.25 6.56
C GLU A 64 -16.08 0.00 6.99
N PHE A 65 -15.37 0.84 6.24
CA PHE A 65 -14.04 1.32 6.58
C PHE A 65 -13.88 2.76 6.13
N ASP A 66 -13.01 3.50 6.80
CA ASP A 66 -12.65 4.86 6.39
C ASP A 66 -11.53 4.77 5.33
N LYS A 67 -11.88 5.03 4.06
CA LYS A 67 -10.91 5.06 2.95
C LYS A 67 -9.76 6.03 3.22
N ARG A 68 -10.04 7.20 3.82
CA ARG A 68 -8.99 8.19 4.14
C ARG A 68 -8.06 7.66 5.22
N ALA A 69 -8.59 7.04 6.26
CA ALA A 69 -7.76 6.40 7.30
C ALA A 69 -6.87 5.29 6.73
N LEU A 70 -7.42 4.48 5.84
CA LEU A 70 -6.65 3.45 5.15
C LEU A 70 -5.51 4.03 4.33
N THR A 71 -5.78 5.06 3.51
CA THR A 71 -4.74 5.74 2.71
C THR A 71 -3.66 6.30 3.62
N ARG A 72 -4.00 6.99 4.71
CA ARG A 72 -3.01 7.48 5.69
C ARG A 72 -2.13 6.37 6.25
N ARG A 73 -2.73 5.22 6.58
CA ARG A 73 -2.01 4.05 7.11
C ARG A 73 -1.05 3.46 6.07
N ILE A 74 -1.43 3.43 4.79
CA ILE A 74 -0.57 2.99 3.69
C ILE A 74 0.62 3.94 3.54
N PHE A 75 0.37 5.25 3.51
CA PHE A 75 1.42 6.28 3.44
C PHE A 75 2.36 6.21 4.64
N ARG A 76 1.84 5.95 5.84
CA ARG A 76 2.67 5.73 7.03
C ARG A 76 3.58 4.52 6.87
N SER A 77 3.05 3.42 6.33
CA SER A 77 3.82 2.19 6.11
C SER A 77 4.94 2.41 5.09
N MET A 78 4.68 3.19 4.04
CA MET A 78 5.68 3.63 3.06
C MET A 78 6.75 4.53 3.68
N PHE A 79 6.34 5.51 4.49
CA PHE A 79 7.25 6.39 5.22
C PHE A 79 8.20 5.59 6.12
N ASP A 80 7.65 4.67 6.92
CA ASP A 80 8.43 3.85 7.85
C ASP A 80 9.42 2.96 7.07
N LEU A 81 9.02 2.42 5.90
CA LEU A 81 9.89 1.60 5.05
C LEU A 81 11.09 2.38 4.50
N VAL A 82 10.87 3.56 3.91
CA VAL A 82 11.94 4.40 3.34
C VAL A 82 12.82 4.99 4.44
N SER A 83 12.24 5.33 5.59
CA SER A 83 12.98 5.86 6.75
C SER A 83 13.95 4.83 7.33
N GLN A 84 13.60 3.53 7.27
CA GLN A 84 14.46 2.44 7.73
C GLN A 84 15.52 2.07 6.69
N ASP A 85 15.18 2.13 5.40
CA ASP A 85 16.08 1.81 4.30
C ASP A 85 15.78 2.71 3.08
N ARG A 86 16.60 3.75 2.91
CA ARG A 86 16.44 4.73 1.82
C ARG A 86 16.50 4.10 0.43
N LYS A 87 17.14 2.93 0.29
CA LYS A 87 17.19 2.18 -0.98
C LYS A 87 15.83 1.64 -1.42
N GLN A 88 14.82 1.67 -0.55
CA GLN A 88 13.45 1.32 -0.90
C GLN A 88 12.74 2.45 -1.65
N ALA A 89 13.33 3.64 -1.76
CA ALA A 89 12.69 4.78 -2.38
C ALA A 89 12.21 4.55 -3.82
N PRO A 90 12.98 3.94 -4.75
CA PRO A 90 12.49 3.68 -6.11
C PRO A 90 11.26 2.77 -6.12
N LYS A 91 11.25 1.77 -5.23
CA LYS A 91 10.13 0.84 -5.08
C LYS A 91 8.88 1.54 -4.55
N VAL A 92 9.03 2.41 -3.54
CA VAL A 92 7.92 3.19 -2.99
C VAL A 92 7.41 4.22 -3.98
N ALA A 93 8.29 4.85 -4.76
CA ALA A 93 7.92 5.77 -5.83
C ALA A 93 7.06 5.06 -6.90
N GLY A 94 7.42 3.82 -7.27
CA GLY A 94 6.59 3.00 -8.15
C GLY A 94 5.20 2.71 -7.57
N TRP A 95 5.09 2.50 -6.25
CA TRP A 95 3.77 2.34 -5.60
C TRP A 95 2.94 3.62 -5.63
N LEU A 96 3.55 4.78 -5.38
CA LEU A 96 2.87 6.06 -5.49
C LEU A 96 2.33 6.28 -6.92
N TYR A 97 3.14 5.97 -7.94
CA TYR A 97 2.70 6.05 -9.33
C TYR A 97 1.49 5.14 -9.63
N HIS A 98 1.51 3.89 -9.16
CA HIS A 98 0.37 2.97 -9.33
C HIS A 98 -0.88 3.47 -8.62
N MET A 99 -0.75 3.95 -7.37
CA MET A 99 -1.88 4.51 -6.63
C MET A 99 -2.48 5.73 -7.33
N ALA A 100 -1.65 6.62 -7.88
CA ALA A 100 -2.13 7.77 -8.66
C ALA A 100 -2.85 7.32 -9.93
N THR A 101 -2.31 6.32 -10.64
CA THR A 101 -2.96 5.75 -11.85
C THR A 101 -4.34 5.15 -11.55
N ASP A 102 -4.49 4.50 -10.39
CA ASP A 102 -5.73 3.86 -9.95
C ASP A 102 -6.71 4.83 -9.24
N ASN A 103 -6.38 6.14 -9.19
CA ASN A 103 -7.15 7.17 -8.51
C ASN A 103 -7.34 6.91 -6.99
N ASP A 104 -6.34 6.28 -6.37
CA ASP A 104 -6.24 6.02 -4.94
C ASP A 104 -5.34 7.07 -4.25
N VAL A 105 -5.65 8.34 -4.53
CA VAL A 105 -4.91 9.51 -4.03
C VAL A 105 -5.55 10.08 -2.75
N PRO A 106 -4.77 10.69 -1.84
CA PRO A 106 -5.32 11.29 -0.63
C PRO A 106 -6.14 12.56 -0.93
N ASN A 107 -5.74 13.32 -1.95
CA ASN A 107 -6.43 14.47 -2.52
C ASN A 107 -5.87 14.76 -3.93
N ASP A 108 -6.58 15.59 -4.69
CA ASP A 108 -6.23 15.94 -6.08
C ASP A 108 -4.88 16.68 -6.18
N GLU A 109 -4.45 17.37 -5.11
CA GLU A 109 -3.18 18.12 -5.08
C GLU A 109 -1.97 17.18 -4.96
N ALA A 110 -2.14 15.99 -4.38
CA ALA A 110 -1.08 15.01 -4.19
C ALA A 110 -0.80 14.17 -5.44
N GLU A 111 -1.79 14.00 -6.32
CA GLU A 111 -1.69 13.15 -7.51
C GLU A 111 -0.50 13.50 -8.42
N PRO A 112 -0.24 14.78 -8.77
CA PRO A 112 0.89 15.13 -9.63
C PRO A 112 2.24 14.78 -9.00
N GLU A 113 2.40 15.01 -7.68
CA GLU A 113 3.63 14.69 -6.96
C GLU A 113 3.89 13.18 -6.94
N MET A 114 2.84 12.38 -6.72
CA MET A 114 2.91 10.92 -6.73
C MET A 114 3.41 10.36 -8.06
N TRP A 115 2.97 10.92 -9.20
CA TRP A 115 3.49 10.53 -10.52
C TRP A 115 4.96 10.92 -10.70
N CYS A 116 5.34 12.13 -10.24
CA CYS A 116 6.67 12.68 -10.49
C CYS A 116 7.78 11.95 -9.72
N PHE A 117 7.50 11.43 -8.52
CA PHE A 117 8.53 10.73 -7.74
C PHE A 117 9.13 9.53 -8.45
N TRP A 118 8.33 8.77 -9.22
CA TRP A 118 8.82 7.58 -9.91
C TRP A 118 9.90 7.92 -10.94
N ASP A 119 9.62 8.83 -11.86
CA ASP A 119 10.59 9.25 -12.90
C ASP A 119 11.79 9.99 -12.27
N ALA A 120 11.54 10.90 -11.33
CA ALA A 120 12.61 11.70 -10.73
C ALA A 120 13.61 10.85 -9.93
N ILE A 121 13.14 9.88 -9.14
CA ILE A 121 14.02 9.00 -8.35
C ILE A 121 14.75 8.02 -9.26
N ASP A 122 14.09 7.45 -10.28
CA ASP A 122 14.73 6.52 -11.23
C ASP A 122 15.90 7.20 -11.96
N LEU A 123 15.68 8.41 -12.48
CA LEU A 123 16.72 9.21 -13.14
C LEU A 123 17.87 9.63 -12.20
N ALA A 124 17.57 9.90 -10.93
CA ALA A 124 18.58 10.29 -9.95
C ALA A 124 19.46 9.11 -9.53
N VAL A 125 18.86 7.92 -9.33
CA VAL A 125 19.58 6.69 -9.01
C VAL A 125 20.55 6.28 -10.14
N ASP A 126 20.16 6.50 -11.39
CA ASP A 126 21.02 6.26 -12.55
C ASP A 126 22.08 7.36 -12.77
N GLY A 127 22.09 8.41 -11.93
CA GLY A 127 23.01 9.53 -12.02
C GLY A 127 22.77 10.44 -13.24
N ILE A 128 21.56 10.40 -13.81
CA ILE A 128 21.18 11.15 -15.02
C ILE A 128 20.70 12.57 -14.66
N TYR A 129 19.80 12.69 -13.69
CA TYR A 129 19.19 13.98 -13.33
C TYR A 129 18.74 14.02 -11.87
N GLY A 130 18.96 15.15 -11.19
CA GLY A 130 18.55 15.37 -9.80
C GLY A 130 19.59 14.93 -8.78
N ASP A 131 19.25 15.12 -7.51
CA ASP A 131 20.04 14.67 -6.35
C ASP A 131 19.19 13.61 -5.63
N GLU A 132 19.68 12.37 -5.59
CA GLU A 132 18.95 11.22 -5.03
C GLU A 132 18.55 11.49 -3.58
N GLU A 133 19.50 11.93 -2.75
CA GLU A 133 19.26 12.17 -1.33
C GLU A 133 18.19 13.26 -1.11
N LYS A 134 18.25 14.35 -1.87
CA LYS A 134 17.25 15.42 -1.81
C LYS A 134 15.86 14.93 -2.23
N LEU A 135 15.77 14.13 -3.29
CA LEU A 135 14.50 13.58 -3.77
C LEU A 135 13.90 12.58 -2.78
N VAL A 136 14.73 11.75 -2.15
CA VAL A 136 14.27 10.84 -1.10
C VAL A 136 13.78 11.61 0.13
N ASP A 137 14.43 12.73 0.50
CA ASP A 137 13.96 13.59 1.58
C ASP A 137 12.62 14.28 1.26
N GLU A 138 12.45 14.75 0.02
CA GLU A 138 11.18 15.31 -0.46
C GLU A 138 10.06 14.26 -0.42
N MET A 139 10.33 13.03 -0.86
CA MET A 139 9.37 11.93 -0.80
C MET A 139 9.02 11.56 0.66
N LEU A 140 10.00 11.50 1.57
CA LEU A 140 9.74 11.26 2.99
C LEU A 140 8.86 12.35 3.60
N GLN A 141 9.10 13.62 3.25
CA GLN A 141 8.28 14.73 3.72
C GLN A 141 6.85 14.63 3.17
N PHE A 142 6.70 14.30 1.88
CA PHE A 142 5.40 14.05 1.25
C PHE A 142 4.63 12.93 1.98
N LEU A 143 5.26 11.75 2.15
CA LEU A 143 4.66 10.61 2.82
C LEU A 143 4.26 10.93 4.26
N LYS A 144 5.10 11.67 4.99
CA LYS A 144 4.81 12.11 6.35
C LYS A 144 3.57 13.00 6.40
N THR A 145 3.56 14.07 5.59
CA THR A 145 2.44 15.02 5.51
C THR A 145 1.12 14.29 5.27
N HIS A 146 1.07 13.38 4.30
CA HIS A 146 -0.15 12.65 3.96
C HIS A 146 -0.46 11.47 4.89
N SER A 147 0.47 11.06 5.75
CA SER A 147 0.19 10.09 6.84
C SER A 147 -0.41 10.74 8.09
N GLU A 148 -0.11 12.02 8.34
CA GLU A 148 -0.53 12.76 9.55
C GLU A 148 -1.73 13.69 9.32
N SER A 149 -2.06 14.00 8.06
CA SER A 149 -3.10 14.98 7.71
C SER A 149 -4.49 14.53 8.18
N VAL A 150 -5.05 15.27 9.14
CA VAL A 150 -6.47 15.20 9.52
C VAL A 150 -7.21 16.26 8.71
N SER A 151 -7.98 15.83 7.70
CA SER A 151 -8.94 16.69 7.02
C SER A 151 -10.21 15.94 6.63
#